data_AF-A0A7X9GZD1-F1
#
_entry.id   AF-A0A7X9GZD1-F1
#
_cell.length_a   1.000
_cell.length_b   1.000
_cell.length_c   1.000
_cell.angle_alpha   90.00
_cell.angle_beta   90.00
_cell.angle_gamma   90.00
#
_symmetry.space_group_name_H-M   'P 1'
#
loop_
_entity.id
_entity.type
_entity.pdbx_description
1 polymer ?
#
loop_
_entity_poly.entity_id
_entity_poly.type
_entity_poly.pdbx_seq_one_letter_code
_entity_poly.pdbx_strand_id
1 'polypeptide(L)'
;RNGVLLYISPSDHKAAIWGDSGIHDATRKDFWNEVLEEMLSFFREERIVDGICLGVGRIGELIKAQYPILENDKNELSDDVILEE
;
A
#
# COMPACT_ATOMS: atom_id res chain seq x y z
N ARG A 1 -3.78 -12.66 7.69
CA ARG A 1 -4.65 -12.23 6.57
C ARG A 1 -4.75 -10.72 6.58
N ASN A 2 -3.62 -10.10 6.31
CA ASN A 2 -3.33 -8.69 6.52
C ASN A 2 -2.21 -8.24 5.55
N GLY A 3 -2.09 -8.93 4.42
CA GLY A 3 -1.22 -8.52 3.34
C GLY A 3 -1.89 -7.43 2.50
N VAL A 4 -1.09 -6.50 1.99
CA VAL A 4 -1.52 -5.50 1.00
C VAL A 4 -0.51 -5.53 -0.15
N LEU A 5 -1.02 -5.67 -1.37
CA LEU A 5 -0.24 -5.56 -2.59
C LEU A 5 -0.39 -4.15 -3.15
N LEU A 6 0.73 -3.46 -3.32
CA LEU A 6 0.83 -2.23 -4.09
C LEU A 6 1.43 -2.58 -5.46
N TYR A 7 0.61 -2.51 -6.51
CA TYR A 7 1.02 -2.79 -7.89
C TYR A 7 1.17 -1.50 -8.68
N ILE A 8 2.26 -1.38 -9.43
CA ILE A 8 2.58 -0.20 -10.23
C ILE A 8 3.17 -0.64 -11.57
N SER A 9 2.57 -0.18 -12.67
CA SER A 9 3.10 -0.28 -14.03
C SER A 9 3.15 1.13 -14.64
N PRO A 10 4.31 1.82 -14.55
CA PRO A 10 4.45 3.16 -15.11
C PRO A 10 4.28 3.17 -16.63
N SER A 11 4.77 2.12 -17.34
CA SER A 11 4.66 1.98 -18.79
C SER A 11 3.21 1.87 -19.28
N ASP A 12 2.35 1.20 -18.50
CA ASP A 12 0.92 1.07 -18.82
C ASP A 12 0.04 2.16 -18.20
N HIS A 13 0.63 3.11 -17.45
CA HIS A 13 -0.08 4.08 -16.62
C HIS A 13 -1.13 3.42 -15.69
N LYS A 14 -0.77 2.29 -15.07
CA LYS A 14 -1.63 1.54 -14.15
C LYS A 14 -1.04 1.51 -12.75
N ALA A 15 -1.89 1.66 -11.75
CA ALA A 15 -1.56 1.42 -10.35
C ALA A 15 -2.77 0.83 -9.64
N ALA A 16 -2.54 -0.04 -8.67
CA ALA A 16 -3.59 -0.66 -7.87
C ALA A 16 -3.11 -0.92 -6.44
N ILE A 17 -4.03 -0.81 -5.49
CA ILE A 17 -3.83 -1.23 -4.11
C ILE A 17 -4.82 -2.35 -3.83
N TRP A 18 -4.32 -3.51 -3.39
CA TRP A 18 -5.12 -4.69 -3.14
C TRP A 18 -4.85 -5.24 -1.74
N GLY A 19 -5.77 -4.98 -0.81
CA GLY A 19 -5.72 -5.53 0.54
C GLY A 19 -6.41 -6.89 0.62
N ASP A 20 -5.88 -7.79 1.45
CA ASP A 20 -6.58 -9.00 1.86
C ASP A 20 -7.88 -8.64 2.63
N SER A 21 -8.84 -9.56 2.58
CA SER A 21 -10.15 -9.52 3.26
C SER A 21 -10.10 -8.97 4.69
N GLY A 22 -9.14 -9.40 5.50
CA GLY A 22 -9.03 -8.93 6.89
C GLY A 22 -8.79 -7.42 7.02
N ILE A 23 -7.93 -6.85 6.18
CA ILE A 23 -7.72 -5.39 6.19
C ILE A 23 -8.88 -4.69 5.50
N HIS A 24 -9.34 -5.21 4.35
CA HIS A 24 -10.41 -4.60 3.57
C HIS A 24 -11.69 -4.39 4.40
N ASP A 25 -12.08 -5.38 5.19
CA ASP A 25 -13.26 -5.31 6.04
C ASP A 25 -13.09 -4.33 7.23
N ALA A 26 -11.84 -4.06 7.63
CA ALA A 26 -11.49 -3.18 8.73
C ALA A 26 -11.28 -1.71 8.31
N THR A 27 -11.33 -1.41 7.01
CA THR A 27 -11.13 -0.04 6.50
C THR A 27 -12.41 0.63 6.04
N ARG A 28 -12.39 1.97 6.02
CA ARG A 28 -13.40 2.78 5.33
C ARG A 28 -13.38 2.48 3.84
N LYS A 29 -14.56 2.52 3.21
CA LYS A 29 -14.77 2.19 1.79
C LYS A 29 -13.88 2.99 0.84
N ASP A 30 -13.62 4.26 1.15
CA ASP A 30 -12.92 5.17 0.26
C ASP A 30 -11.40 5.25 0.50
N PHE A 31 -10.89 4.64 1.58
CA PHE A 31 -9.48 4.74 1.98
C PHE A 31 -8.52 4.33 0.85
N TRP A 32 -8.79 3.22 0.16
CA TRP A 32 -7.92 2.75 -0.91
C TRP A 32 -7.89 3.72 -2.11
N ASN A 33 -9.03 4.32 -2.42
CA ASN A 33 -9.11 5.32 -3.49
C ASN A 33 -8.42 6.62 -3.08
N GLU A 34 -8.59 7.07 -1.83
CA GLU A 34 -7.89 8.23 -1.28
C GLU A 34 -6.36 8.06 -1.38
N VAL A 35 -5.83 6.92 -0.90
CA VAL A 35 -4.39 6.64 -0.96
C VAL A 35 -3.92 6.55 -2.41
N LEU A 36 -4.66 5.87 -3.29
CA LEU A 36 -4.30 5.76 -4.70
C LEU A 36 -4.30 7.13 -5.40
N GLU A 37 -5.27 7.99 -5.15
CA GLU A 37 -5.34 9.34 -5.70
C GLU A 37 -4.18 10.22 -5.22
N GLU A 38 -3.84 10.16 -3.93
CA GLU A 38 -2.68 10.83 -3.36
C GLU A 38 -1.40 10.34 -4.04
N MET A 39 -1.19 9.02 -4.17
CA MET A 39 -0.03 8.47 -4.88
C MET A 39 0.06 8.97 -6.33
N LEU A 40 -1.06 8.95 -7.05
CA LEU A 40 -1.13 9.39 -8.44
C LEU A 40 -0.83 10.88 -8.61
N SER A 41 -1.07 11.72 -7.59
CA SER A 41 -0.67 13.13 -7.67
C SER A 41 0.84 13.30 -7.73
N PHE A 42 1.60 12.51 -6.97
CA PHE A 42 3.07 12.49 -7.05
C PHE A 42 3.56 11.92 -8.39
N PHE A 43 2.87 10.91 -8.93
CA PHE A 43 3.28 10.29 -10.19
C PHE A 43 3.18 11.28 -11.36
N ARG A 44 2.17 12.16 -11.34
CA ARG A 44 1.99 13.24 -12.33
C ARG A 44 3.10 14.30 -12.26
N GLU A 45 3.78 14.42 -11.13
CA GLU A 45 4.92 15.31 -10.91
C GLU A 45 6.28 14.63 -11.16
N GLU A 46 6.29 13.44 -11.77
CA GLU A 46 7.50 12.60 -11.96
C GLU A 46 8.15 12.16 -10.63
N ARG A 47 7.42 12.23 -9.51
CA ARG A 47 7.87 11.88 -8.16
C ARG A 47 7.37 10.51 -7.73
N ILE A 48 7.63 9.49 -8.55
CA ILE A 48 7.08 8.14 -8.36
C ILE A 48 7.49 7.54 -7.00
N VAL A 49 8.77 7.63 -6.64
CA VAL A 49 9.29 7.08 -5.37
C VAL A 49 8.60 7.71 -4.17
N ASP A 50 8.42 9.04 -4.17
CA ASP A 50 7.73 9.75 -3.10
C ASP A 50 6.27 9.28 -2.97
N GLY A 51 5.58 9.10 -4.09
CA GLY A 51 4.22 8.55 -4.10
C GLY A 51 4.17 7.13 -3.52
N ILE A 52 5.13 6.27 -3.85
CA ILE A 52 5.24 4.92 -3.28
C ILE A 52 5.43 4.97 -1.77
N CYS A 53 6.40 5.75 -1.29
CA CYS A 53 6.68 5.89 0.14
C CYS A 53 5.47 6.42 0.90
N LEU A 54 4.74 7.39 0.32
CA LEU A 54 3.50 7.89 0.89
C LEU A 54 2.43 6.80 0.98
N GLY A 55 2.22 6.03 -0.10
CA GLY A 55 1.27 4.92 -0.12
C GLY A 55 1.58 3.88 0.95
N VAL A 56 2.83 3.42 1.01
CA VAL A 56 3.30 2.46 2.03
C VAL A 56 3.10 3.01 3.44
N GLY A 57 3.42 4.28 3.68
CA GLY A 57 3.23 4.93 4.98
C GLY A 57 1.77 4.97 5.42
N ARG A 58 0.87 5.43 4.53
CA ARG A 58 -0.58 5.53 4.81
C ARG A 58 -1.20 4.17 5.09
N ILE A 59 -0.83 3.16 4.31
CA ILE A 59 -1.27 1.78 4.52
C ILE A 59 -0.73 1.24 5.85
N GLY A 60 0.54 1.51 6.17
CA GLY A 60 1.15 1.12 7.43
C GLY A 60 0.46 1.71 8.66
N GLU A 61 0.03 2.98 8.59
CA GLU A 61 -0.76 3.62 9.66
C GLU A 61 -2.11 2.95 9.86
N LEU A 62 -2.83 2.62 8.78
CA LEU A 62 -4.08 1.87 8.84
C LEU A 62 -3.88 0.50 9.50
N ILE A 63 -2.88 -0.26 9.03
CA ILE A 63 -2.60 -1.59 9.55
C ILE A 63 -2.25 -1.51 11.03
N LYS A 64 -1.38 -0.58 11.44
CA LYS A 64 -0.99 -0.41 12.84
C LYS A 64 -2.16 -0.08 13.76
N ALA A 65 -3.15 0.68 13.27
CA ALA A 65 -4.33 1.02 14.04
C ALA A 65 -5.27 -0.18 14.28
N GLN A 66 -5.35 -1.11 13.32
CA GLN A 66 -6.23 -2.29 13.38
C GLN A 66 -5.53 -3.54 13.96
N TYR A 67 -4.24 -3.66 13.69
CA TYR A 67 -3.36 -4.78 14.04
C TYR A 67 -2.12 -4.23 14.75
N PRO A 68 -2.23 -3.87 16.05
CA PRO A 68 -1.10 -3.37 16.81
C PRO A 68 -0.03 -4.46 16.95
N ILE A 69 1.24 -4.03 16.86
CA ILE A 69 2.41 -4.90 17.00
C ILE A 69 2.39 -5.61 18.35
N LEU A 70 2.63 -6.91 18.34
CA LEU A 70 2.76 -7.75 19.53
C LEU A 70 4.23 -8.10 19.81
N GLU A 71 4.58 -8.49 21.04
CA GLU A 71 5.98 -8.83 21.40
C GLU A 71 6.59 -9.94 20.54
N ASN A 72 5.76 -10.83 19.98
CA ASN A 72 6.19 -11.97 19.16
C ASN A 72 5.85 -11.78 17.67
N ASP A 73 5.68 -10.54 17.22
CA ASP A 73 5.45 -10.23 15.81
C ASP A 73 6.63 -10.70 14.95
N LYS A 74 6.33 -11.17 13.75
CA LYS A 74 7.31 -11.75 12.83
C LYS A 74 7.13 -11.12 11.48
N ASN A 75 8.24 -10.87 10.79
CA ASN A 75 8.16 -10.46 9.40
C ASN A 75 7.71 -11.65 8.53
N GLU A 76 6.46 -11.65 8.10
CA GLU A 76 5.84 -12.75 7.33
C GLU A 76 6.15 -12.67 5.82
N LEU A 77 6.51 -11.48 5.31
CA LEU A 77 6.79 -11.21 3.90
C LEU A 77 8.13 -10.47 3.79
N SER A 78 8.84 -10.58 2.65
CA SER A 78 10.06 -9.78 2.45
C SER A 78 9.71 -8.30 2.26
N ASP A 79 10.60 -7.42 2.70
CA ASP A 79 10.53 -5.97 2.43
C ASP A 79 11.06 -5.62 1.02
N ASP A 80 11.50 -6.62 0.26
CA ASP A 80 12.03 -6.45 -1.09
C ASP A 80 10.94 -6.01 -2.08
N VAL A 81 11.32 -5.08 -2.97
CA VAL A 81 10.48 -4.72 -4.11
C VAL A 81 10.57 -5.83 -5.16
N ILE A 82 9.42 -6.41 -5.50
CA ILE A 82 9.33 -7.40 -6.59
C ILE A 82 9.30 -6.64 -7.92
N LEU A 83 10.29 -6.92 -8.76
CA LEU A 83 10.39 -6.40 -10.13
C LEU A 83 10.13 -7.56 -11.09
N GLU A 84 9.09 -7.43 -11.91
CA GLU A 84 8.78 -8.35 -13.01
C GLU A 84 9.11 -7.64 -14.33
N GLU A 85 9.87 -8.31 -15.21
CA GLU A 85 10.25 -7.81 -16.55
C GLU A 85 9.17 -8.07 -17.61
#